data_AF-A0AAV7N2A5-F1
#
_entry.id   AF-A0AAV7N2A5-F1
#
_cell.length_a   1.000
_cell.length_b   1.000
_cell.length_c   1.000
_cell.angle_alpha   90.00
_cell.angle_beta   90.00
_cell.angle_gamma   90.00
#
_symmetry.space_group_name_H-M   'P 1'
#
loop_
_entity.id
_entity.type
_entity.pdbx_description
1 polymer ?
#
loop_
_entity_poly.entity_id
_entity_poly.type
_entity_poly.pdbx_seq_one_letter_code
_entity_poly.pdbx_strand_id
1 'polypeptide(L)'
;MEDNTFCPQHTFMQTLGDCTAQLAELKALVMALEHTDPAQLTLIVCDSYCCVQSFNEYLHYWRQNGFRGSKGSTIKHRLLWGKVADLKETLTNFHVVDTLAHQRIGIHVAGNTLADVAAKSAVAMAALQQNSFWN
;
A
#
# COMPACT_ATOMS: atom_id res chain seq x y z
N MET A 1 20.60 -9.29 -25.80
CA MET A 1 19.55 -9.54 -24.81
C MET A 1 19.64 -8.38 -23.84
N GLU A 2 18.66 -7.49 -23.85
CA GLU A 2 18.65 -6.36 -22.93
C GLU A 2 18.55 -6.90 -21.50
N ASP A 3 19.44 -6.42 -20.65
CA ASP A 3 19.50 -6.75 -19.24
C ASP A 3 18.24 -6.16 -18.58
N ASN A 4 17.19 -6.98 -18.48
CA ASN A 4 15.88 -6.59 -17.96
C ASN A 4 15.89 -6.57 -16.42
N THR A 5 17.02 -6.12 -15.85
CA THR A 5 17.23 -6.05 -14.41
C THR A 5 16.38 -4.91 -13.85
N PHE A 6 15.42 -5.27 -13.01
CA PHE A 6 14.64 -4.31 -12.24
C PHE A 6 15.58 -3.47 -11.36
N CYS A 7 15.66 -2.17 -11.65
CA CYS A 7 16.46 -1.22 -10.89
C CYS A 7 15.54 -0.25 -10.13
N PRO A 8 15.42 -0.38 -8.79
CA PRO A 8 14.61 0.54 -8.00
C PRO A 8 15.21 1.95 -8.03
N GLN A 9 14.44 2.94 -8.48
CA GLN A 9 14.87 4.34 -8.47
C GLN A 9 14.78 4.94 -7.06
N HIS A 10 13.69 4.62 -6.35
CA HIS A 10 13.42 5.07 -4.99
C HIS A 10 12.74 3.96 -4.20
N THR A 11 13.05 3.89 -2.90
CA THR A 11 12.38 3.00 -1.94
C THR A 11 11.86 3.85 -0.79
N PHE A 12 10.55 3.80 -0.56
CA PHE A 12 9.90 4.45 0.56
C PHE A 12 9.49 3.39 1.59
N MET A 13 9.70 3.68 2.87
CA MET A 13 9.26 2.83 3.98
C MET A 13 8.92 3.68 5.19
N GLN A 14 8.02 3.18 6.04
CA GLN A 14 7.58 3.86 7.26
C GLN A 14 7.47 2.89 8.43
N THR A 15 8.03 3.29 9.58
CA THR A 15 7.82 2.60 10.86
C THR A 15 6.43 2.93 11.41
N LEU A 16 5.61 1.92 11.70
CA LEU A 16 4.23 2.11 12.16
C LEU A 16 3.99 1.76 13.64
N GLY A 17 5.03 1.33 14.35
CA GLY A 17 4.90 0.79 15.71
C GLY A 17 4.04 -0.48 15.72
N ASP A 18 3.37 -0.73 16.85
CA ASP A 18 2.45 -1.87 17.01
C ASP A 18 1.21 -1.66 16.14
N CYS A 19 1.14 -2.39 15.04
CA CYS A 19 0.04 -2.32 14.08
C CYS A 19 -0.31 -3.69 13.50
N THR A 20 -1.47 -3.79 12.86
CA THR A 20 -1.87 -5.00 12.14
C THR A 20 -1.26 -5.00 10.73
N ALA A 21 -1.04 -6.19 10.15
CA ALA A 21 -0.59 -6.33 8.76
C ALA A 21 -1.51 -5.57 7.79
N GLN A 22 -2.84 -5.67 7.98
CA GLN A 22 -3.83 -4.95 7.16
C GLN A 22 -3.66 -3.42 7.22
N LEU A 23 -3.31 -2.87 8.40
CA LEU A 23 -3.06 -1.43 8.54
C LEU A 23 -1.76 -1.04 7.80
N ALA A 24 -0.73 -1.88 7.88
CA ALA A 24 0.54 -1.66 7.18
C ALA A 24 0.36 -1.71 5.66
N GLU A 25 -0.37 -2.69 5.14
CA GLU A 25 -0.71 -2.81 3.72
C GLU A 25 -1.49 -1.59 3.21
N LEU A 26 -2.52 -1.15 3.95
CA LEU A 26 -3.29 0.03 3.59
C LEU A 26 -2.45 1.32 3.65
N LYS A 27 -1.52 1.43 4.60
CA LYS A 27 -0.57 2.54 4.67
C LYS A 27 0.40 2.54 3.50
N ALA A 28 0.88 1.38 3.08
CA ALA A 28 1.72 1.25 1.89
C ALA A 28 0.96 1.68 0.62
N LEU A 29 -0.31 1.30 0.47
CA LEU A 29 -1.15 1.77 -0.64
C LEU A 29 -1.32 3.30 -0.62
N VAL A 30 -1.62 3.90 0.53
CA VAL A 30 -1.70 5.36 0.68
C VAL A 30 -0.38 6.02 0.27
N MET A 31 0.75 5.49 0.75
CA MET A 31 2.07 6.03 0.42
C MET A 31 2.36 5.95 -1.08
N ALA A 32 2.01 4.83 -1.75
CA ALA A 32 2.17 4.68 -3.19
C ALA A 32 1.34 5.71 -3.97
N LEU A 33 0.09 5.94 -3.56
CA LEU A 33 -0.78 6.95 -4.17
C LEU A 33 -0.25 8.37 -3.96
N GLU A 34 0.25 8.70 -2.76
CA GLU A 34 0.82 10.03 -2.48
C GLU A 34 2.08 10.36 -3.30
N HIS A 35 2.83 9.34 -3.72
CA HIS A 35 4.03 9.49 -4.55
C HIS A 35 3.75 9.28 -6.04
N THR A 36 2.49 9.09 -6.42
CA THR A 36 2.09 8.99 -7.84
C THR A 36 2.14 10.37 -8.48
N ASP A 37 2.92 10.51 -9.56
CA ASP A 37 2.96 11.72 -10.37
C ASP A 37 1.69 11.79 -11.25
N PRO A 38 0.80 12.80 -11.08
CA PRO A 38 -0.39 12.90 -11.91
C PRO A 38 -0.09 13.10 -13.41
N ALA A 39 1.12 13.54 -13.77
CA ALA A 39 1.53 13.73 -15.16
C ALA A 39 1.99 12.41 -15.84
N GLN A 40 2.21 11.33 -15.09
CA GLN A 40 2.75 10.07 -15.62
C GLN A 40 1.82 8.89 -15.36
N LEU A 41 1.69 8.02 -16.36
CA LEU A 41 0.96 6.76 -16.19
C LEU A 41 1.71 5.87 -15.18
N THR A 42 1.06 5.59 -14.04
CA THR A 42 1.65 4.83 -12.94
C THR A 42 0.90 3.51 -12.72
N LEU A 43 1.62 2.39 -12.67
CA LEU A 43 1.07 1.10 -12.26
C LEU A 43 1.50 0.80 -10.82
N ILE A 44 0.53 0.72 -9.91
CA ILE A 44 0.72 0.29 -8.52
C ILE A 44 0.38 -1.19 -8.45
N VAL A 45 1.37 -2.00 -8.09
CA VAL A 45 1.21 -3.45 -7.91
C VAL A 45 1.23 -3.76 -6.42
N CYS A 46 0.26 -4.52 -5.94
CA CYS A 46 0.12 -4.87 -4.53
C CYS A 46 -0.33 -6.32 -4.39
N ASP A 47 0.23 -7.07 -3.45
CA ASP A 47 -0.16 -8.46 -3.16
C ASP A 47 -1.23 -8.58 -2.06
N SER A 48 -1.63 -7.46 -1.44
CA SER A 48 -2.78 -7.42 -0.55
C SER A 48 -4.08 -7.43 -1.37
N TYR A 49 -4.58 -8.64 -1.63
CA TYR A 49 -5.87 -8.85 -2.30
C TYR A 49 -6.98 -8.02 -1.67
N CYS A 50 -7.06 -7.99 -0.33
CA CYS A 50 -8.05 -7.21 0.40
C CYS A 50 -7.95 -5.70 0.10
N CYS A 51 -6.73 -5.13 0.03
CA CYS A 51 -6.55 -3.71 -0.29
C CYS A 51 -6.94 -3.41 -1.74
N VAL A 52 -6.47 -4.22 -2.69
CA VAL A 52 -6.76 -4.03 -4.12
C VAL A 52 -8.24 -4.20 -4.41
N GLN A 53 -8.88 -5.24 -3.87
CA GLN A 53 -10.31 -5.47 -4.04
C GLN A 53 -11.12 -4.32 -3.42
N SER A 54 -10.78 -3.91 -2.20
CA SER A 54 -11.47 -2.79 -1.54
C SER A 54 -11.34 -1.49 -2.33
N PHE A 55 -10.15 -1.21 -2.86
CA PHE A 55 -9.87 -0.05 -3.70
C PHE A 55 -10.67 -0.06 -5.00
N ASN A 56 -10.74 -1.21 -5.68
CA ASN A 56 -11.36 -1.35 -7.00
C ASN A 56 -12.88 -1.53 -6.95
N GLU A 57 -13.41 -2.30 -5.99
CA GLU A 57 -14.81 -2.73 -5.98
C GLU A 57 -15.69 -2.02 -4.95
N TYR A 58 -15.13 -1.61 -3.81
CA TYR A 58 -15.95 -1.18 -2.65
C TYR A 58 -15.81 0.30 -2.29
N LEU A 59 -14.67 0.92 -2.63
CA LEU A 59 -14.33 2.26 -2.17
C LEU A 59 -15.37 3.31 -2.57
N HIS A 60 -15.93 3.24 -3.77
CA HIS A 60 -16.96 4.20 -4.21
C HIS A 60 -18.26 4.04 -3.42
N TYR A 61 -18.69 2.81 -3.14
CA TYR A 61 -19.87 2.56 -2.31
C TYR A 61 -19.65 3.04 -0.86
N TRP A 62 -18.46 2.78 -0.31
CA TRP A 62 -18.10 3.26 1.03
C TRP A 62 -18.06 4.79 1.10
N ARG A 63 -17.52 5.46 0.08
CA ARG A 63 -17.52 6.92 0.04
C ARG A 63 -18.95 7.48 0.03
N GLN A 64 -19.83 6.91 -0.80
CA GLN A 64 -21.22 7.33 -0.91
C GLN A 64 -22.02 7.13 0.39
N ASN A 65 -21.72 6.07 1.15
CA ASN A 65 -22.46 5.74 2.37
C ASN A 65 -21.79 6.26 3.67
N GLY A 66 -20.77 7.12 3.55
CA GLY A 66 -20.07 7.70 4.70
C GLY A 66 -19.20 6.69 5.47
N PHE A 67 -18.67 5.69 4.78
CA PHE A 67 -17.82 4.59 5.29
C PHE A 67 -18.51 3.76 6.36
N ARG A 68 -19.78 3.39 6.10
CA ARG A 68 -20.60 2.55 6.97
C ARG A 68 -20.76 1.15 6.38
N GLY A 69 -20.66 0.14 7.24
CA GLY A 69 -20.96 -1.25 6.92
C GLY A 69 -22.45 -1.54 6.94
N SER A 70 -22.84 -2.70 6.43
CA SER A 70 -24.24 -3.15 6.30
C SER A 70 -25.02 -3.20 7.62
N LYS A 71 -24.33 -3.42 8.75
CA LYS A 71 -24.92 -3.46 10.10
C LYS A 71 -24.80 -2.12 10.85
N GLY A 72 -24.51 -1.02 10.15
CA GLY A 72 -24.31 0.30 10.75
C GLY A 72 -22.95 0.48 11.45
N SER A 73 -22.11 -0.54 11.49
CA SER A 73 -20.74 -0.46 11.98
C SER A 73 -19.90 0.45 11.08
N THR A 74 -18.84 1.02 11.64
CA THR A 74 -17.87 1.80 10.86
C THR A 74 -16.91 0.85 10.13
N ILE A 75 -16.58 1.15 8.87
CA ILE A 75 -15.55 0.40 8.13
C ILE A 75 -14.21 0.56 8.85
N LYS A 76 -13.49 -0.55 9.05
CA LYS A 76 -12.16 -0.53 9.67
C LYS A 76 -11.24 0.40 8.90
N HIS A 77 -10.44 1.18 9.62
CA HIS A 77 -9.52 2.17 9.05
C HIS A 77 -10.20 3.22 8.16
N ARG A 78 -11.45 3.63 8.48
CA ARG A 78 -12.23 4.61 7.69
C ARG A 78 -11.46 5.86 7.28
N LEU A 79 -10.57 6.37 8.14
CA LEU A 79 -9.83 7.61 7.88
C LEU A 79 -8.82 7.43 6.75
N LEU A 80 -8.16 6.25 6.69
CA LEU A 80 -7.25 5.92 5.61
C LEU A 80 -8.02 5.66 4.32
N TRP A 81 -9.14 4.94 4.37
CA TRP A 81 -9.99 4.77 3.19
C TRP A 81 -10.56 6.10 2.69
N GLY A 82 -10.86 7.04 3.58
CA GLY A 82 -11.21 8.42 3.23
C GLY A 82 -10.10 9.08 2.40
N LYS A 83 -8.85 9.03 2.89
CA LYS A 83 -7.68 9.55 2.18
C LYS A 83 -7.45 8.86 0.83
N VAL A 84 -7.60 7.53 0.77
CA VAL A 84 -7.50 6.77 -0.49
C VAL A 84 -8.58 7.21 -1.48
N ALA A 85 -9.81 7.45 -1.03
CA ALA A 85 -10.88 7.95 -1.89
C ALA A 85 -10.57 9.35 -2.42
N ASP A 86 -10.11 10.26 -1.55
CA ASP A 86 -9.70 11.61 -1.95
C ASP A 86 -8.57 11.55 -3.00
N LEU A 87 -7.54 10.72 -2.76
CA LEU A 87 -6.44 10.52 -3.72
C LEU A 87 -6.93 9.94 -5.05
N LYS A 88 -7.80 8.93 -5.02
CA LYS A 88 -8.39 8.31 -6.21
C LYS A 88 -9.20 9.30 -7.06
N GLU A 89 -9.86 10.26 -6.44
CA GLU A 89 -10.60 11.31 -7.15
C GLU A 89 -9.68 12.37 -7.77
N THR A 90 -8.53 12.64 -7.15
CA THR A 90 -7.56 13.66 -7.62
C THR A 90 -6.56 13.16 -8.66
N LEU A 91 -6.18 11.88 -8.62
CA LEU A 91 -5.20 11.29 -9.53
C LEU A 91 -5.90 10.76 -10.79
N THR A 92 -5.36 11.07 -11.96
CA THR A 92 -6.00 10.73 -13.25
C THR A 92 -5.31 9.62 -14.04
N ASN A 93 -4.02 9.37 -13.78
CA ASN A 93 -3.17 8.51 -14.62
C ASN A 93 -2.55 7.35 -13.85
N PHE A 94 -3.37 6.50 -13.23
CA PHE A 94 -2.85 5.35 -12.50
C PHE A 94 -3.77 4.14 -12.52
N HIS A 95 -3.19 2.96 -12.31
CA HIS A 95 -3.89 1.70 -12.13
C HIS A 95 -3.36 0.97 -10.90
N VAL A 96 -4.26 0.36 -10.12
CA VAL A 96 -3.91 -0.50 -8.98
C VAL A 96 -4.30 -1.92 -9.34
N VAL A 97 -3.32 -2.82 -9.39
CA VAL A 97 -3.50 -4.23 -9.77
C VAL A 97 -3.01 -5.16 -8.67
N ASP A 98 -3.66 -6.31 -8.55
CA ASP A 98 -3.23 -7.36 -7.66
C ASP A 98 -2.11 -8.20 -8.29
N THR A 99 -1.23 -8.71 -7.44
CA THR A 99 -0.30 -9.78 -7.78
C THR A 99 -0.38 -10.87 -6.73
N LEU A 100 -0.04 -12.11 -7.09
CA LEU A 100 -0.04 -13.19 -6.11
C LEU A 100 1.12 -13.02 -5.14
N ALA A 101 0.81 -13.12 -3.84
CA ALA A 101 1.82 -13.03 -2.78
C ALA A 101 2.91 -14.09 -2.95
N HIS A 102 4.15 -13.70 -2.66
CA HIS A 102 5.34 -14.57 -2.67
C HIS A 102 5.59 -15.34 -3.99
N GLN A 103 5.19 -14.76 -5.13
CA GLN A 103 5.56 -15.32 -6.42
C GLN A 103 7.08 -15.34 -6.60
N ARG A 104 7.58 -16.40 -7.23
CA ARG A 104 9.01 -16.58 -7.55
C ARG A 104 9.34 -16.25 -9.01
N ILE A 105 8.33 -16.13 -9.87
CA ILE A 105 8.45 -15.89 -11.30
C ILE A 105 7.39 -14.87 -11.70
N GLY A 106 7.78 -13.85 -12.46
CA GLY A 106 6.88 -12.81 -12.96
C GLY A 106 7.54 -11.44 -13.01
N ILE A 107 7.01 -10.55 -13.85
CA ILE A 107 7.56 -9.21 -14.07
C ILE A 107 7.51 -8.32 -12.82
N HIS A 108 6.61 -8.62 -11.87
CA HIS A 108 6.42 -7.82 -10.65
C HIS A 108 7.16 -8.38 -9.42
N VAL A 109 7.76 -9.57 -9.52
CA VAL A 109 8.36 -10.27 -8.37
C VAL A 109 9.49 -9.47 -7.73
N ALA A 110 10.35 -8.86 -8.54
CA ALA A 110 11.47 -8.07 -8.03
C ALA A 110 10.98 -6.88 -7.19
N GLY A 111 10.01 -6.12 -7.71
CA GLY A 111 9.41 -4.99 -7.00
C GLY A 111 8.67 -5.41 -5.72
N ASN A 112 7.84 -6.45 -5.78
CA ASN A 112 7.10 -6.93 -4.61
C ASN A 112 8.05 -7.44 -3.51
N THR A 113 9.11 -8.16 -3.90
CA THR A 113 10.13 -8.64 -2.95
C THR A 113 10.86 -7.47 -2.28
N LEU A 114 11.18 -6.40 -3.02
CA LEU A 114 11.78 -5.21 -2.40
C LEU A 114 10.82 -4.53 -1.43
N ALA A 115 9.52 -4.46 -1.75
CA ALA A 115 8.51 -3.92 -0.84
C ALA A 115 8.42 -4.75 0.46
N ASP A 116 8.44 -6.07 0.37
CA ASP A 116 8.48 -6.98 1.53
C ASP A 116 9.72 -6.77 2.40
N VAL A 117 10.90 -6.62 1.76
CA VAL A 117 12.16 -6.36 2.46
C VAL A 117 12.12 -4.99 3.14
N ALA A 118 11.59 -3.97 2.48
CA ALA A 118 11.45 -2.63 3.03
C ALA A 118 10.51 -2.62 4.26
N ALA A 119 9.37 -3.31 4.18
CA ALA A 119 8.43 -3.44 5.29
C ALA A 119 9.07 -4.15 6.50
N LYS A 120 9.78 -5.27 6.27
CA LYS A 120 10.50 -6.00 7.34
C LYS A 120 11.62 -5.15 7.95
N SER A 121 12.32 -4.37 7.14
CA SER A 121 13.38 -3.47 7.59
C SER A 121 12.82 -2.35 8.48
N ALA A 122 11.67 -1.78 8.12
CA ALA A 122 11.00 -0.76 8.95
C ALA A 122 10.61 -1.31 10.34
N VAL A 123 10.12 -2.56 10.41
CA VAL A 123 9.84 -3.21 11.71
C VAL A 123 11.11 -3.37 12.54
N ALA A 124 12.21 -3.82 11.93
CA ALA A 124 13.49 -3.95 12.61
C ALA A 124 14.04 -2.61 13.13
N MET A 125 13.93 -1.54 12.32
CA MET A 125 14.35 -0.19 12.72
C MET A 125 13.54 0.35 13.89
N ALA A 126 12.22 0.11 13.90
CA ALA A 126 11.36 0.52 15.01
C ALA A 126 11.77 -0.16 16.33
N ALA A 127 12.10 -1.45 16.29
CA ALA A 127 12.57 -2.19 17.47
C ALA A 127 13.90 -1.65 18.02
N LEU A 128 14.84 -1.26 17.15
CA LEU A 128 16.11 -0.66 17.56
C LEU A 128 15.93 0.71 18.23
N GLN A 129 15.00 1.53 17.74
CA GLN A 129 14.72 2.84 18.33
C GLN A 129 14.10 2.71 19.73
N GLN A 130 13.22 1.73 19.95
CA GLN A 130 12.64 1.48 21.28
C GLN A 130 13.69 1.02 22.30
N ASN A 131 14.63 0.16 21.88
CA ASN A 131 15.71 -0.32 22.76
C ASN A 131 16.74 0.77 23.11
N SER A 132 16.88 1.81 22.27
CA SER A 132 17.78 2.94 22.52
C SER A 132 17.22 3.95 23.53
N PHE A 133 15.91 3.90 23.83
CA PHE A 133 15.24 4.79 24.77
C PHE A 133 15.34 4.31 26.23
N TRP A 134 15.77 3.07 26.45
CA TRP A 134 15.90 2.44 27.77
C TRP A 134 17.36 2.13 28.16
N ASN A 135 18.33 2.59 27.38
CA ASN A 135 19.78 2.56 27.69
C ASN A 135 20.29 3.98 27.94
#